data_AF-A0A0R0CCG7-F1
#
_entry.id   AF-A0A0R0CCG7-F1
#
_cell.length_a   1.000
_cell.length_b   1.000
_cell.length_c   1.000
_cell.angle_alpha   90.00
_cell.angle_beta   90.00
_cell.angle_gamma   90.00
#
_symmetry.space_group_name_H-M   'P 1'
#
loop_
_entity.id
_entity.type
_entity.pdbx_description
1 polymer ?
#
loop_
_entity_poly.entity_id
_entity_poly.type
_entity_poly.pdbx_seq_one_letter_code
_entity_poly.pdbx_strand_id
1 'polypeptide(L)'
;MRPRVQFRRLDGIVLLDKPAGMSSNTALQVARRLFRAEKGGHTGSLDPLATGLLPLCFGEATKIAGLLLGSAKAYDAEIALGRTTDTDDADGVVLRERDVPAISHEQLQAALAGLTGRILQRAPIYSALKQGGEPLYVKARRGEDIEAPEREVHVQDIEILAHEGERLSLRVTCGSGTYIRSIARDLGEVLGCGAHITALRRLWVEPFMTPRMIGLDALREVAERGDEAALQEWLLPISDGLSNFGRVVLDPGQATRFCLGQRLRNPEWPEGLAGVFGLDGVPLGLGQVEADGRLSPQRRFNL
;
A
#
# COMPACT_ATOMS: atom_id res chain seq x y z
N MET A 1 -22.46 30.96 6.92
CA MET A 1 -22.47 29.62 6.29
C MET A 1 -21.09 29.36 5.71
N ARG A 2 -20.43 28.23 6.03
CA ARG A 2 -19.22 27.83 5.29
C ARG A 2 -19.64 27.49 3.85
N PRO A 3 -18.96 28.03 2.81
CA PRO A 3 -19.30 27.70 1.44
C PRO A 3 -19.20 26.19 1.21
N ARG A 4 -20.19 25.63 0.50
CA ARG A 4 -20.22 24.21 0.16
C ARG A 4 -19.07 23.91 -0.79
N VAL A 5 -18.23 22.93 -0.46
CA VAL A 5 -17.12 22.52 -1.33
C VAL A 5 -17.70 22.04 -2.66
N GLN A 6 -17.30 22.69 -3.76
CA GLN A 6 -17.63 22.24 -5.11
C GLN A 6 -16.60 21.20 -5.53
N PHE A 7 -17.03 19.95 -5.65
CA PHE A 7 -16.20 18.88 -6.19
C PHE A 7 -16.07 19.01 -7.72
N ARG A 8 -14.97 18.51 -8.26
CA ARG A 8 -14.61 18.49 -9.68
C ARG A 8 -14.10 17.11 -10.09
N ARG A 9 -14.19 16.82 -11.39
CA ARG A 9 -13.42 15.73 -12.00
C ARG A 9 -11.93 16.04 -11.85
N LEU A 10 -11.20 15.05 -11.38
CA LEU A 10 -9.76 15.12 -11.16
C LEU A 10 -9.20 13.71 -11.25
N ASP A 11 -8.27 13.52 -12.17
CA ASP A 11 -7.72 12.21 -12.51
C ASP A 11 -6.22 12.23 -12.24
N GLY A 12 -5.76 11.37 -11.33
CA GLY A 12 -4.34 11.33 -10.97
C GLY A 12 -4.07 10.63 -9.65
N ILE A 13 -2.80 10.66 -9.24
CA ILE A 13 -2.29 9.95 -8.07
C ILE A 13 -1.59 10.95 -7.15
N VAL A 14 -1.89 10.92 -5.85
CA VAL A 14 -1.18 11.69 -4.83
C VAL A 14 -0.42 10.72 -3.94
N LEU A 15 0.86 10.97 -3.75
CA LEU A 15 1.71 10.24 -2.83
C LEU A 15 1.63 10.92 -1.46
N LEU A 16 0.68 10.50 -0.62
CA LEU A 16 0.49 11.10 0.69
C LEU A 16 1.50 10.53 1.70
N ASP A 17 2.13 11.37 2.51
CA ASP A 17 2.76 10.94 3.77
C ASP A 17 1.67 10.90 4.85
N LYS A 18 1.14 9.70 5.13
CA LYS A 18 0.05 9.54 6.11
C LYS A 18 0.59 9.82 7.51
N PRO A 19 -0.03 10.73 8.29
CA PRO A 19 0.35 10.92 9.69
C PRO A 19 -0.08 9.73 10.56
N ALA A 20 0.55 9.59 11.73
CA ALA A 20 0.16 8.62 12.76
C ALA A 20 -1.21 8.98 13.37
N GLY A 21 -1.86 8.02 14.01
CA GLY A 21 -3.14 8.17 14.69
C GLY A 21 -4.36 8.32 13.77
N MET A 22 -4.17 8.26 12.45
CA MET A 22 -5.23 8.44 11.47
C MET A 22 -5.45 7.18 10.61
N SER A 23 -6.71 6.78 10.42
CA SER A 23 -7.03 5.71 9.47
C SER A 23 -6.73 6.12 8.03
N SER A 24 -6.36 5.16 7.18
CA SER A 24 -6.10 5.43 5.76
C SER A 24 -7.31 6.03 5.04
N ASN A 25 -8.54 5.62 5.38
CA ASN A 25 -9.74 6.21 4.79
C ASN A 25 -9.95 7.67 5.26
N THR A 26 -9.70 7.98 6.54
CA THR A 26 -9.77 9.37 7.03
C THR A 26 -8.78 10.26 6.27
N ALA A 27 -7.53 9.80 6.11
CA ALA A 27 -6.50 10.53 5.35
C ALA A 27 -6.91 10.76 3.89
N LEU A 28 -7.44 9.72 3.22
CA LEU A 28 -8.03 9.81 1.88
C LEU A 28 -9.14 10.87 1.81
N GLN A 29 -10.09 10.87 2.76
CA GLN A 29 -11.21 11.82 2.73
C GLN A 29 -10.74 13.27 2.92
N VAL A 30 -9.74 13.52 3.76
CA VAL A 30 -9.13 14.84 3.93
C VAL A 30 -8.49 15.29 2.61
N ALA A 31 -7.58 14.49 2.05
CA ALA A 31 -6.90 14.82 0.80
C ALA A 31 -7.89 15.01 -0.36
N ARG A 32 -8.89 14.11 -0.51
CA ARG A 32 -9.95 14.22 -1.52
C ARG A 32 -10.68 15.56 -1.45
N ARG A 33 -10.98 16.03 -0.24
CA ARG A 33 -11.65 17.32 -0.02
C ARG A 33 -10.75 18.50 -0.40
N LEU A 34 -9.45 18.44 -0.06
CA LEU A 34 -8.48 19.49 -0.41
C LEU A 34 -8.32 19.62 -1.92
N PHE A 35 -8.20 18.50 -2.64
CA PHE A 35 -8.16 18.46 -4.10
C PHE A 35 -9.51 18.69 -4.79
N ARG A 36 -10.59 18.73 -4.00
CA ARG A 36 -11.98 18.79 -4.47
C ARG A 36 -12.31 17.66 -5.45
N ALA A 37 -11.68 16.49 -5.32
CA ALA A 37 -11.90 15.38 -6.23
C ALA A 37 -13.25 14.69 -5.95
N GLU A 38 -14.08 14.52 -6.98
CA GLU A 38 -15.37 13.82 -6.87
C GLU A 38 -15.23 12.38 -6.35
N LYS A 39 -14.20 11.68 -6.83
CA LYS A 39 -13.96 10.26 -6.57
C LYS A 39 -12.54 10.04 -6.08
N GLY A 40 -12.37 9.18 -5.08
CA GLY A 40 -11.05 8.80 -4.58
C GLY A 40 -11.01 7.41 -3.94
N GLY A 41 -9.83 6.81 -3.94
CA GLY A 41 -9.51 5.54 -3.29
C GLY A 41 -8.02 5.48 -2.93
N HIS A 42 -7.61 4.53 -2.08
CA HIS A 42 -6.19 4.33 -1.74
C HIS A 42 -5.71 2.95 -2.19
N THR A 43 -4.39 2.79 -2.40
CA THR A 43 -3.80 1.57 -2.98
C THR A 43 -3.26 0.57 -1.95
N GLY A 44 -3.61 0.74 -0.67
CA GLY A 44 -3.23 -0.20 0.38
C GLY A 44 -3.27 0.46 1.75
N SER A 45 -4.11 -0.07 2.64
CA SER A 45 -4.28 0.46 3.98
C SER A 45 -2.97 0.42 4.76
N LEU A 46 -2.74 1.47 5.54
CA LEU A 46 -1.84 1.52 6.68
C LEU A 46 -2.69 1.55 7.96
N ASP A 47 -2.21 0.83 8.97
CA ASP A 47 -2.78 0.86 10.31
C ASP A 47 -2.74 2.29 10.90
N PRO A 48 -3.60 2.64 11.87
CA PRO A 48 -3.63 3.97 12.46
C PRO A 48 -2.26 4.44 12.99
N LEU A 49 -1.52 3.58 13.71
CA LEU A 49 -0.18 3.92 14.21
C LEU A 49 0.83 4.19 13.09
N ALA A 50 0.65 3.56 11.94
CA ALA A 50 1.65 3.55 10.89
C ALA A 50 1.70 4.90 10.17
N THR A 51 2.87 5.29 9.66
CA THR A 51 3.08 6.51 8.87
C THR A 51 3.61 6.20 7.48
N GLY A 52 3.84 7.24 6.68
CA GLY A 52 4.53 7.10 5.40
C GLY A 52 3.60 6.93 4.22
N LEU A 53 4.14 6.37 3.15
CA LEU A 53 3.54 6.42 1.82
C LEU A 53 2.15 5.80 1.79
N LEU A 54 1.14 6.58 1.44
CA LEU A 54 -0.22 6.15 1.12
C LEU A 54 -0.61 6.71 -0.26
N PRO A 55 -0.46 5.94 -1.35
CA PRO A 55 -0.88 6.41 -2.66
C PRO A 55 -2.41 6.52 -2.71
N LEU A 56 -2.87 7.70 -3.08
CA LEU A 56 -4.28 8.04 -3.26
C LEU A 56 -4.55 8.21 -4.74
N CYS A 57 -5.54 7.49 -5.26
CA CYS A 57 -5.98 7.62 -6.65
C CYS A 57 -7.27 8.44 -6.70
N PHE A 58 -7.32 9.45 -7.56
CA PHE A 58 -8.51 10.25 -7.84
C PHE A 58 -9.09 9.96 -9.22
N GLY A 59 -10.42 10.06 -9.33
CA GLY A 59 -11.14 9.93 -10.59
C GLY A 59 -10.85 8.60 -11.29
N GLU A 60 -10.40 8.66 -12.53
CA GLU A 60 -10.06 7.53 -13.38
C GLU A 60 -8.88 6.72 -12.86
N ALA A 61 -7.94 7.34 -12.12
CA ALA A 61 -6.84 6.63 -11.48
C ALA A 61 -7.32 5.56 -10.48
N THR A 62 -8.52 5.70 -9.91
CA THR A 62 -9.08 4.66 -9.03
C THR A 62 -9.23 3.30 -9.70
N LYS A 63 -9.26 3.26 -11.04
CA LYS A 63 -9.34 2.04 -11.83
C LYS A 63 -8.06 1.19 -11.76
N ILE A 64 -6.91 1.78 -11.42
CA ILE A 64 -5.63 1.08 -11.26
C ILE A 64 -5.28 0.79 -9.79
N ALA A 65 -6.03 1.35 -8.84
CA ALA A 65 -5.73 1.23 -7.41
C ALA A 65 -5.64 -0.24 -6.93
N GLY A 66 -6.49 -1.11 -7.48
CA GLY A 66 -6.50 -2.54 -7.16
C GLY A 66 -5.25 -3.29 -7.62
N LEU A 67 -4.63 -2.84 -8.71
CA LEU A 67 -3.43 -3.47 -9.27
C LEU A 67 -2.18 -3.02 -8.53
N LEU A 68 -2.17 -1.77 -8.06
CA LEU A 68 -1.12 -1.22 -7.21
C LEU A 68 -1.09 -1.85 -5.79
N LEU A 69 -2.14 -2.57 -5.37
CA LEU A 69 -2.15 -3.29 -4.09
C LEU A 69 -1.14 -4.45 -4.06
N GLY A 70 -0.90 -5.09 -5.21
CA GLY A 70 -0.13 -6.33 -5.35
C GLY A 70 1.40 -6.16 -5.32
N SER A 71 1.87 -4.92 -5.30
CA SER A 71 3.27 -4.59 -5.55
C SER A 71 4.16 -4.70 -4.31
N ALA A 72 5.47 -4.78 -4.51
CA ALA A 72 6.44 -4.82 -3.41
C ALA A 72 6.47 -3.50 -2.64
N LYS A 73 6.80 -3.56 -1.36
CA LYS A 73 6.79 -2.43 -0.43
C LYS A 73 7.93 -2.57 0.56
N ALA A 74 8.46 -1.45 1.04
CA ALA A 74 9.36 -1.46 2.21
C ALA A 74 8.80 -0.67 3.38
N TYR A 75 9.12 -1.18 4.56
CA TYR A 75 8.74 -0.62 5.84
C TYR A 75 9.97 -0.50 6.74
N ASP A 76 10.07 0.62 7.44
CA ASP A 76 10.90 0.71 8.65
C ASP A 76 9.98 0.43 9.85
N ALA A 77 10.39 -0.50 10.69
CA ALA A 77 9.65 -0.95 11.86
C ALA A 77 10.51 -0.79 13.11
N GLU A 78 9.94 -0.19 14.15
CA GLU A 78 10.47 -0.24 15.51
C GLU A 78 9.68 -1.27 16.30
N ILE A 79 10.41 -2.12 17.02
CA ILE A 79 9.89 -3.29 17.73
C ILE A 79 10.36 -3.22 19.18
N ALA A 80 9.44 -3.41 20.11
CA ALA A 80 9.75 -3.66 21.51
C ALA A 80 9.71 -5.16 21.80
N LEU A 81 10.81 -5.69 22.30
CA LEU A 81 10.97 -7.06 22.78
C LEU A 81 10.47 -7.19 24.22
N GLY A 82 10.12 -8.42 24.63
CA GLY A 82 9.71 -8.74 25.99
C GLY A 82 8.22 -8.59 26.27
N ARG A 83 7.44 -8.02 25.34
CA ARG A 83 5.99 -7.83 25.50
C ARG A 83 5.22 -8.17 24.24
N THR A 84 4.11 -8.89 24.40
CA THR A 84 3.12 -9.14 23.34
C THR A 84 1.83 -8.40 23.62
N THR A 85 1.17 -7.89 22.60
CA THR A 85 -0.15 -7.23 22.70
C THR A 85 -1.21 -7.98 21.89
N ASP A 86 -2.49 -7.70 22.13
CA ASP A 86 -3.61 -8.30 21.39
C ASP A 86 -3.71 -7.83 19.93
N THR A 87 -3.16 -6.67 19.61
CA THR A 87 -3.12 -6.09 18.26
C THR A 87 -1.78 -6.30 17.55
N ASP A 88 -0.79 -6.89 18.22
CA ASP A 88 0.62 -7.01 17.76
C ASP A 88 1.32 -5.65 17.54
N ASP A 89 0.75 -4.57 18.08
CA ASP A 89 1.30 -3.21 18.08
C ASP A 89 1.05 -2.48 19.41
N ALA A 90 1.61 -1.28 19.54
CA ALA A 90 1.53 -0.45 20.75
C ALA A 90 0.15 0.16 21.01
N ASP A 91 -0.80 0.07 20.07
CA ASP A 91 -2.19 0.53 20.30
C ASP A 91 -3.02 -0.52 21.08
N GLY A 92 -2.49 -1.74 21.26
CA GLY A 92 -3.14 -2.85 21.95
C GLY A 92 -2.93 -2.90 23.45
N VAL A 93 -3.56 -3.90 24.07
CA VAL A 93 -3.40 -4.24 25.49
C VAL A 93 -2.31 -5.31 25.63
N VAL A 94 -1.40 -5.12 26.59
CA VAL A 94 -0.36 -6.11 26.91
C VAL A 94 -1.00 -7.41 27.38
N LEU A 95 -0.66 -8.51 26.71
CA LEU A 95 -1.11 -9.86 27.03
C LEU A 95 -0.11 -10.62 27.89
N ARG A 96 1.18 -10.46 27.60
CA ARG A 96 2.28 -11.16 28.28
C ARG A 96 3.50 -10.25 28.32
N GLU A 97 4.26 -10.43 29.39
CA GLU A 97 5.57 -9.82 29.61
C GLU A 97 6.55 -10.92 30.01
N ARG A 98 7.75 -10.89 29.42
CA ARG A 98 8.84 -11.84 29.64
C ARG A 98 10.16 -11.07 29.65
N ASP A 99 11.13 -11.56 30.41
CA ASP A 99 12.48 -11.02 30.37
C ASP A 99 13.09 -11.20 28.97
N VAL A 100 13.76 -10.15 28.48
CA VAL A 100 14.48 -10.20 27.21
C VAL A 100 15.85 -10.84 27.44
N PRO A 101 16.17 -11.98 26.80
CA PRO A 101 17.47 -12.60 26.96
C PRO A 101 18.57 -11.72 26.33
N ALA A 102 19.83 -11.99 26.68
CA ALA A 102 20.93 -11.44 25.91
C ALA A 102 20.90 -12.05 24.49
N ILE A 103 20.61 -11.23 23.48
CA ILE A 103 20.49 -11.64 22.09
C ILE A 103 21.75 -11.19 21.33
N SER A 104 22.55 -12.14 20.85
CA SER A 104 23.68 -11.84 19.98
C SER A 104 23.21 -11.46 18.58
N HIS A 105 24.08 -10.80 17.81
CA HIS A 105 23.78 -10.47 16.41
C HIS A 105 23.50 -11.74 15.59
N GLU A 106 24.26 -12.81 15.79
CA GLU A 106 24.09 -14.09 15.09
C GLU A 106 22.76 -14.77 15.43
N GLN A 107 22.34 -14.72 16.70
CA GLN A 107 21.05 -15.25 17.13
C GLN A 107 19.88 -14.50 16.47
N LEU A 108 19.98 -13.18 16.42
CA LEU A 108 18.98 -12.34 15.77
C LEU A 108 18.90 -12.61 14.26
N GLN A 109 20.05 -12.70 13.59
CA GLN A 109 20.12 -13.07 12.16
C GLN A 109 19.52 -14.45 11.89
N ALA A 110 19.84 -15.44 12.71
CA ALA A 110 19.28 -16.79 12.57
C ALA A 110 17.76 -16.82 12.76
N ALA A 111 17.23 -16.04 13.71
CA ALA A 111 15.79 -15.91 13.91
C ALA A 111 15.09 -15.25 12.70
N LEU A 112 15.68 -14.19 12.15
CA LEU A 112 15.16 -13.48 10.97
C LEU A 112 15.23 -14.29 9.68
N ALA A 113 16.22 -15.17 9.54
CA ALA A 113 16.36 -16.04 8.37
C ALA A 113 15.13 -16.93 8.17
N GLY A 114 14.50 -17.40 9.25
CA GLY A 114 13.25 -18.18 9.20
C GLY A 114 12.01 -17.36 8.82
N LEU A 115 12.10 -16.03 8.83
CA LEU A 115 11.03 -15.09 8.49
C LEU A 115 11.23 -14.42 7.12
N THR A 116 12.25 -14.85 6.37
CA THR A 116 12.61 -14.32 5.05
C THR A 116 12.31 -15.35 3.96
N GLY A 117 11.93 -14.90 2.76
CA GLY A 117 11.51 -15.74 1.65
C GLY A 117 9.99 -15.99 1.63
N ARG A 118 9.58 -17.17 1.16
CA ARG A 118 8.16 -17.57 1.17
C ARG A 118 7.83 -18.21 2.52
N ILE A 119 6.94 -17.58 3.27
CA ILE A 119 6.57 -18.01 4.62
C ILE A 119 5.06 -18.13 4.74
N LEU A 120 4.60 -19.04 5.60
CA LEU A 120 3.22 -19.05 6.07
C LEU A 120 3.11 -18.08 7.23
N GLN A 121 2.26 -17.07 7.06
CA GLN A 121 2.03 -16.06 8.09
C GLN A 121 0.59 -16.11 8.57
N ARG A 122 0.42 -16.21 9.88
CA ARG A 122 -0.87 -15.99 10.54
C ARG A 122 -1.16 -14.50 10.61
N ALA A 123 -2.24 -14.06 9.99
CA ALA A 123 -2.63 -12.66 10.03
C ALA A 123 -2.94 -12.21 11.48
N PRO A 124 -2.77 -10.91 11.81
CA PRO A 124 -3.28 -10.37 13.06
C PRO A 124 -4.81 -10.46 13.10
N ILE A 125 -5.36 -10.74 14.29
CA ILE A 125 -6.82 -10.75 14.52
C ILE A 125 -7.40 -9.36 14.17
N TYR A 126 -6.70 -8.29 14.56
CA TYR A 126 -7.06 -6.91 14.20
C TYR A 126 -6.57 -6.55 12.79
N SER A 127 -7.23 -7.14 11.78
CA SER A 127 -6.97 -6.89 10.36
C SER A 127 -8.26 -6.69 9.55
N ALA A 128 -8.11 -6.08 8.37
CA ALA A 128 -9.21 -5.85 7.43
C ALA A 128 -9.60 -7.10 6.61
N LEU A 129 -8.98 -8.25 6.87
CA LEU A 129 -9.34 -9.52 6.23
C LEU A 129 -10.77 -9.88 6.55
N LYS A 130 -11.50 -10.43 5.58
CA LYS A 130 -12.89 -10.85 5.76
C LYS A 130 -12.99 -12.34 5.99
N GLN A 131 -13.81 -12.74 6.96
CA GLN A 131 -14.20 -14.13 7.19
C GLN A 131 -15.72 -14.17 7.35
N GLY A 132 -16.41 -14.91 6.47
CA GLY A 132 -17.88 -14.89 6.41
C GLY A 132 -18.45 -13.54 5.96
N GLY A 133 -17.72 -12.78 5.14
CA GLY A 133 -18.17 -11.49 4.59
C GLY A 133 -17.87 -10.26 5.46
N GLU A 134 -17.46 -10.46 6.72
CA GLU A 134 -17.19 -9.39 7.68
C GLU A 134 -15.69 -9.30 8.05
N PRO A 135 -15.12 -8.09 8.24
CA PRO A 135 -13.72 -7.94 8.63
C PRO A 135 -13.40 -8.51 10.02
N LEU A 136 -12.22 -9.11 10.20
CA LEU A 136 -11.78 -9.72 11.46
C LEU A 136 -11.75 -8.71 12.62
N TYR A 137 -11.27 -7.49 12.38
CA TYR A 137 -11.24 -6.46 13.43
C TYR A 137 -12.63 -6.11 13.99
N VAL A 138 -13.70 -6.26 13.19
CA VAL A 138 -15.07 -5.99 13.64
C VAL A 138 -15.52 -7.08 14.61
N LYS A 139 -15.24 -8.35 14.26
CA LYS A 139 -15.52 -9.51 15.12
C LYS A 139 -14.71 -9.46 16.41
N ALA A 140 -13.42 -9.08 16.32
CA ALA A 140 -12.52 -9.01 17.46
C ALA A 140 -13.01 -8.01 18.50
N ARG A 141 -13.51 -6.85 18.05
CA ARG A 141 -14.12 -5.83 18.92
C ARG A 141 -15.41 -6.29 19.60
N ARG A 142 -16.06 -7.35 19.11
CA ARG A 142 -17.21 -7.99 19.76
C ARG A 142 -16.79 -9.10 20.74
N GLY A 143 -15.50 -9.37 20.87
CA GLY A 143 -14.97 -10.44 21.73
C GLY A 143 -15.23 -11.84 21.19
N GLU A 144 -15.49 -11.98 19.88
CA GLU A 144 -15.66 -13.29 19.25
C GLU A 144 -14.33 -14.04 19.21
N ASP A 145 -14.37 -15.36 19.45
CA ASP A 145 -13.21 -16.24 19.23
C ASP A 145 -13.00 -16.42 17.72
N ILE A 146 -11.85 -15.95 17.23
CA ILE A 146 -11.56 -15.85 15.80
C ILE A 146 -10.27 -16.59 15.53
N GLU A 147 -10.36 -17.63 14.73
CA GLU A 147 -9.19 -18.26 14.16
C GLU A 147 -8.66 -17.39 13.01
N ALA A 148 -7.50 -16.77 13.22
CA ALA A 148 -6.86 -15.95 12.20
C ALA A 148 -6.34 -16.84 11.06
N PRO A 149 -6.68 -16.54 9.80
CA PRO A 149 -6.26 -17.35 8.67
C PRO A 149 -4.74 -17.26 8.46
N GLU A 150 -4.14 -18.39 8.09
CA GLU A 150 -2.76 -18.45 7.62
C GLU A 150 -2.72 -18.28 6.10
N ARG A 151 -1.71 -17.54 5.62
CA ARG A 151 -1.53 -17.26 4.20
C ARG A 151 -0.06 -17.29 3.85
N GLU A 152 0.26 -17.79 2.66
CA GLU A 152 1.59 -17.64 2.12
C GLU A 152 1.83 -16.17 1.75
N VAL A 153 2.94 -15.63 2.23
CA VAL A 153 3.44 -14.30 1.90
C VAL A 153 4.90 -14.39 1.48
N HIS A 154 5.39 -13.36 0.81
CA HIS A 154 6.79 -13.28 0.40
C HIS A 154 7.46 -12.08 1.07
N VAL A 155 8.47 -12.36 1.89
CA VAL A 155 9.35 -11.36 2.49
C VAL A 155 10.65 -11.40 1.71
N GLN A 156 10.90 -10.40 0.88
CA GLN A 156 12.09 -10.34 0.04
C GLN A 156 13.36 -10.19 0.87
N ASP A 157 13.34 -9.32 1.87
CA ASP A 157 14.52 -8.97 2.66
C ASP A 157 14.14 -8.40 4.03
N ILE A 158 14.98 -8.67 5.03
CA ILE A 158 14.90 -8.06 6.36
C ILE A 158 16.31 -7.61 6.76
N GLU A 159 16.49 -6.29 6.87
CA GLU A 159 17.73 -5.66 7.31
C GLU A 159 17.58 -5.21 8.77
N ILE A 160 18.60 -5.51 9.59
CA ILE A 160 18.70 -5.01 10.97
C ILE A 160 19.31 -3.61 10.92
N LEU A 161 18.53 -2.59 11.29
CA LEU A 161 18.99 -1.20 11.32
C LEU A 161 19.66 -0.85 12.66
N ALA A 162 19.10 -1.33 13.77
CA ALA A 162 19.62 -1.10 15.13
C ALA A 162 19.07 -2.14 16.10
N HIS A 163 19.83 -2.48 17.14
CA HIS A 163 19.40 -3.35 18.24
C HIS A 163 20.04 -2.87 19.54
N GLU A 164 19.21 -2.38 20.46
CA GLU A 164 19.63 -1.76 21.72
C GLU A 164 18.74 -2.23 22.87
N GLY A 165 19.22 -3.19 23.66
CA GLY A 165 18.48 -3.77 24.77
C GLY A 165 17.17 -4.41 24.30
N GLU A 166 16.04 -3.85 24.72
CA GLU A 166 14.70 -4.36 24.36
C GLU A 166 14.14 -3.72 23.09
N ARG A 167 14.93 -2.92 22.37
CA ARG A 167 14.50 -2.21 21.16
C ARG A 167 15.21 -2.74 19.93
N LEU A 168 14.44 -3.01 18.90
CA LEU A 168 14.91 -3.50 17.61
C LEU A 168 14.31 -2.66 16.48
N SER A 169 15.15 -2.20 15.57
CA SER A 169 14.73 -1.50 14.36
C SER A 169 15.08 -2.35 13.14
N LEU A 170 14.07 -2.62 12.31
CA LEU A 170 14.20 -3.42 11.09
C LEU A 170 13.73 -2.64 9.87
N ARG A 171 14.35 -2.89 8.73
CA ARG A 171 13.81 -2.57 7.41
C ARG A 171 13.35 -3.85 6.75
N VAL A 172 12.07 -3.91 6.37
CA VAL A 172 11.45 -5.09 5.77
C VAL A 172 10.97 -4.76 4.37
N THR A 173 11.46 -5.48 3.37
CA THR A 173 10.91 -5.46 2.01
C THR A 173 10.01 -6.68 1.83
N CYS A 174 8.73 -6.45 1.54
CA CYS A 174 7.74 -7.51 1.47
C CYS A 174 6.76 -7.35 0.29
N GLY A 175 6.17 -8.46 -0.13
CA GLY A 175 5.06 -8.49 -1.08
C GLY A 175 3.72 -8.14 -0.43
N SER A 176 2.68 -8.10 -1.26
CA SER A 176 1.30 -7.86 -0.80
C SER A 176 0.83 -8.92 0.21
N GLY A 177 -0.03 -8.50 1.14
CA GLY A 177 -0.61 -9.39 2.15
C GLY A 177 0.28 -9.64 3.38
N THR A 178 1.55 -9.22 3.36
CA THR A 178 2.45 -9.35 4.51
C THR A 178 2.06 -8.37 5.62
N TYR A 179 1.96 -8.88 6.84
CA TYR A 179 1.76 -8.11 8.07
C TYR A 179 3.07 -7.97 8.82
N ILE A 180 3.62 -6.75 8.86
CA ILE A 180 4.84 -6.45 9.62
C ILE A 180 4.64 -6.67 11.14
N ARG A 181 3.42 -6.43 11.63
CA ARG A 181 3.01 -6.77 12.99
C ARG A 181 3.20 -8.25 13.31
N SER A 182 2.83 -9.13 12.38
CA SER A 182 3.05 -10.57 12.53
C SER A 182 4.53 -10.94 12.47
N ILE A 183 5.34 -10.29 11.63
CA ILE A 183 6.80 -10.49 11.63
C ILE A 183 7.39 -10.18 13.01
N ALA A 184 7.00 -9.05 13.63
CA ALA A 184 7.48 -8.71 14.97
C ALA A 184 7.04 -9.75 16.01
N ARG A 185 5.76 -10.10 16.06
CA ARG A 185 5.22 -11.12 16.97
C ARG A 185 5.97 -12.45 16.81
N ASP A 186 6.07 -12.95 15.58
CA ASP A 186 6.64 -14.27 15.29
C ASP A 186 8.16 -14.27 15.59
N LEU A 187 8.88 -13.16 15.31
CA LEU A 187 10.26 -12.97 15.74
C LEU A 187 10.41 -13.03 17.27
N GLY A 188 9.54 -12.33 17.99
CA GLY A 188 9.53 -12.34 19.45
C GLY A 188 9.32 -13.74 20.03
N GLU A 189 8.46 -14.55 19.41
CA GLU A 189 8.26 -15.95 19.82
C GLU A 189 9.49 -16.83 19.53
N VAL A 190 10.13 -16.66 18.38
CA VAL A 190 11.38 -17.37 18.05
C VAL A 190 12.50 -17.02 19.05
N LEU A 191 12.58 -15.74 19.46
CA LEU A 191 13.52 -15.27 20.48
C LEU A 191 13.10 -15.62 21.91
N GLY A 192 11.90 -16.16 22.12
CA GLY A 192 11.39 -16.61 23.42
C GLY A 192 10.93 -15.49 24.38
N CYS A 193 10.98 -14.23 23.98
CA CYS A 193 10.62 -13.07 24.82
C CYS A 193 9.30 -12.39 24.39
N GLY A 194 8.81 -12.65 23.18
CA GLY A 194 7.68 -11.96 22.60
C GLY A 194 8.04 -10.55 22.14
N ALA A 195 7.23 -9.98 21.25
CA ALA A 195 7.45 -8.64 20.75
C ALA A 195 6.18 -8.04 20.13
N HIS A 196 6.19 -6.73 19.95
CA HIS A 196 5.16 -5.99 19.22
C HIS A 196 5.76 -4.76 18.53
N ILE A 197 5.06 -4.24 17.52
CA ILE A 197 5.45 -3.02 16.82
C ILE A 197 5.19 -1.78 17.69
N THR A 198 6.17 -0.91 17.85
CA THR A 198 6.01 0.40 18.50
C THR A 198 5.86 1.54 17.51
N ALA A 199 6.51 1.44 16.35
CA ALA A 199 6.36 2.37 15.24
C ALA A 199 6.49 1.65 13.91
N LEU A 200 5.76 2.12 12.90
CA LEU A 200 5.80 1.56 11.56
C LEU A 200 5.73 2.68 10.53
N ARG A 201 6.64 2.68 9.56
CA ARG A 201 6.65 3.65 8.47
C ARG A 201 6.81 2.94 7.14
N ARG A 202 5.85 3.12 6.23
CA ARG A 202 6.00 2.65 4.85
C ARG A 202 6.83 3.65 4.05
N LEU A 203 8.00 3.22 3.60
CA LEU A 203 8.93 4.06 2.85
C LEU A 203 8.49 4.21 1.39
N TRP A 204 8.14 3.08 0.78
CA TRP A 204 7.79 3.03 -0.62
C TRP A 204 6.84 1.87 -0.95
N VAL A 205 6.21 1.97 -2.12
CA VAL A 205 5.33 0.97 -2.72
C VAL A 205 5.56 1.06 -4.21
N GLU A 206 5.89 -0.04 -4.87
CA GLU A 206 6.05 -0.09 -6.31
C GLU A 206 4.79 0.43 -7.04
N PRO A 207 4.95 1.28 -8.07
CA PRO A 207 6.21 1.68 -8.71
C PRO A 207 6.95 2.86 -8.03
N PHE A 208 6.39 3.44 -6.97
CA PHE A 208 6.91 4.64 -6.30
C PHE A 208 8.02 4.30 -5.30
N MET A 209 9.22 3.95 -5.77
CA MET A 209 10.36 3.54 -4.94
C MET A 209 11.10 4.69 -4.24
N THR A 210 11.08 5.89 -4.84
CA THR A 210 11.64 7.12 -4.28
C THR A 210 10.57 8.21 -4.26
N PRO A 211 9.51 8.06 -3.45
CA PRO A 211 8.33 8.89 -3.54
C PRO A 211 8.59 10.31 -3.04
N ARG A 212 8.23 11.32 -3.84
CA ARG A 212 8.05 12.68 -3.34
C ARG A 212 6.70 12.76 -2.61
N MET A 213 6.73 12.63 -1.28
CA MET A 213 5.51 12.61 -0.47
C MET A 213 5.12 14.00 0.03
N ILE A 214 3.83 14.20 0.26
CA ILE A 214 3.30 15.40 0.94
C ILE A 214 2.47 15.01 2.16
N GLY A 215 2.71 15.69 3.29
CA GLY A 215 1.89 15.57 4.49
C GLY A 215 0.59 16.37 4.38
N LEU A 216 -0.43 15.98 5.15
CA LEU A 216 -1.75 16.63 5.11
C LEU A 216 -1.72 18.12 5.50
N ASP A 217 -0.86 18.52 6.44
CA ASP A 217 -0.79 19.92 6.87
C ASP A 217 -0.19 20.82 5.78
N ALA A 218 0.93 20.41 5.17
CA ALA A 218 1.49 21.09 4.00
C ALA A 218 0.47 21.16 2.84
N LEU A 219 -0.29 20.08 2.61
CA LEU A 219 -1.33 20.06 1.59
C LEU A 219 -2.48 21.03 1.90
N ARG A 220 -2.85 21.19 3.17
CA ARG A 220 -3.84 22.20 3.62
C ARG A 220 -3.34 23.60 3.35
N GLU A 221 -2.09 23.90 3.69
CA GLU A 221 -1.48 25.22 3.45
C GLU A 221 -1.45 25.59 1.96
N VAL A 222 -1.16 24.62 1.07
CA VAL A 222 -1.23 24.84 -0.39
C VAL A 222 -2.67 25.15 -0.81
N ALA A 223 -3.63 24.34 -0.37
CA ALA A 223 -5.04 24.52 -0.72
C ALA A 223 -5.65 25.84 -0.18
N GLU A 224 -5.29 26.24 1.04
CA GLU A 224 -5.80 27.46 1.68
C GLU A 224 -5.29 28.75 1.03
N ARG A 225 -4.08 28.71 0.43
CA ARG A 225 -3.55 29.80 -0.39
C ARG A 225 -4.31 29.98 -1.71
N GLY A 226 -5.13 29.01 -2.12
CA GLY A 226 -5.87 29.04 -3.38
C GLY A 226 -5.00 28.85 -4.62
N ASP A 227 -3.76 28.37 -4.45
CA ASP A 227 -2.83 28.13 -5.55
C ASP A 227 -3.09 26.76 -6.18
N GLU A 228 -3.98 26.75 -7.18
CA GLU A 228 -4.35 25.55 -7.93
C GLU A 228 -3.18 24.95 -8.71
N ALA A 229 -2.24 25.78 -9.18
CA ALA A 229 -1.08 25.30 -9.91
C ALA A 229 -0.15 24.53 -8.98
N ALA A 230 0.15 25.08 -7.80
CA ALA A 230 0.94 24.39 -6.78
C ALA A 230 0.26 23.12 -6.28
N LEU A 231 -1.07 23.09 -6.17
CA LEU A 231 -1.81 21.89 -5.80
C LEU A 231 -1.69 20.80 -6.88
N GLN A 232 -1.75 21.20 -8.16
CA GLN A 232 -1.61 20.30 -9.31
C GLN A 232 -0.23 19.65 -9.39
N GLU A 233 0.84 20.30 -8.92
CA GLU A 233 2.19 19.71 -8.86
C GLU A 233 2.28 18.46 -7.99
N TRP A 234 1.36 18.29 -7.04
CA TRP A 234 1.28 17.11 -6.17
C TRP A 234 0.39 15.99 -6.75
N LEU A 235 -0.22 16.22 -7.91
CA LEU A 235 -1.04 15.25 -8.60
C LEU A 235 -0.25 14.63 -9.75
N LEU A 236 0.28 13.44 -9.50
CA LEU A 236 0.97 12.64 -10.52
C LEU A 236 -0.01 12.16 -11.59
N PRO A 237 0.41 12.08 -12.85
CA PRO A 237 -0.39 11.51 -13.92
C PRO A 237 -0.63 10.01 -13.71
N ILE A 238 -1.71 9.48 -14.29
CA ILE A 238 -2.05 8.04 -14.21
C ILE A 238 -0.92 7.17 -14.80
N SER A 239 -0.17 7.68 -15.78
CA SER A 239 0.96 7.00 -16.40
C SER A 239 2.01 6.55 -15.39
N ASP A 240 2.23 7.30 -14.31
CA ASP A 240 3.25 6.97 -13.32
C ASP A 240 2.90 5.70 -12.56
N GLY A 241 1.61 5.49 -12.27
CA GLY A 241 1.09 4.25 -11.70
C GLY A 241 1.12 3.06 -12.68
N LEU A 242 1.38 3.29 -13.96
CA LEU A 242 1.47 2.27 -15.00
C LEU A 242 2.91 1.94 -15.42
N SER A 243 3.90 2.55 -14.80
CA SER A 243 5.32 2.46 -15.20
C SER A 243 5.91 1.04 -15.16
N ASN A 244 5.41 0.17 -14.28
CA ASN A 244 5.86 -1.22 -14.19
C ASN A 244 5.10 -2.21 -15.10
N PHE A 245 4.13 -1.75 -15.89
CA PHE A 245 3.36 -2.61 -16.80
C PHE A 245 4.02 -2.65 -18.19
N GLY A 246 3.75 -3.73 -18.94
CA GLY A 246 4.03 -3.74 -20.37
C GLY A 246 3.41 -2.51 -21.05
N ARG A 247 4.08 -1.95 -22.05
CA ARG A 247 3.62 -0.74 -22.73
C ARG A 247 3.13 -1.08 -24.14
N VAL A 248 1.87 -0.76 -24.41
CA VAL A 248 1.28 -0.81 -25.75
C VAL A 248 0.96 0.60 -26.22
N VAL A 249 1.47 0.98 -27.39
CA VAL A 249 1.20 2.27 -28.02
C VAL A 249 0.31 2.07 -29.24
N LEU A 250 -0.77 2.83 -29.33
CA LEU A 250 -1.77 2.74 -30.40
C LEU A 250 -1.74 3.99 -31.27
N ASP A 251 -1.86 3.79 -32.59
CA ASP A 251 -2.15 4.87 -33.52
C ASP A 251 -3.57 5.43 -33.30
N PRO A 252 -3.94 6.60 -33.88
CA PRO A 252 -5.24 7.22 -33.64
C PRO A 252 -6.46 6.34 -34.02
N GLY A 253 -6.34 5.52 -35.06
CA GLY A 253 -7.39 4.61 -35.49
C GLY A 253 -7.54 3.43 -34.54
N GLN A 254 -6.43 2.85 -34.13
CA GLN A 254 -6.36 1.80 -33.11
C GLN A 254 -6.88 2.31 -31.75
N ALA A 255 -6.46 3.49 -31.32
CA ALA A 255 -6.88 4.11 -30.07
C ALA A 255 -8.40 4.26 -30.01
N THR A 256 -9.01 4.79 -31.08
CA THR A 256 -10.47 4.91 -31.19
C THR A 256 -11.16 3.55 -31.03
N ARG A 257 -10.68 2.53 -31.75
CA ARG A 257 -11.24 1.17 -31.69
C ARG A 257 -11.08 0.54 -30.30
N PHE A 258 -9.93 0.73 -29.66
CA PHE A 258 -9.66 0.27 -28.29
C PHE A 258 -10.60 0.93 -27.27
N CYS A 259 -10.79 2.25 -27.36
CA CYS A 259 -11.72 2.99 -26.51
C CYS A 259 -13.18 2.52 -26.70
N LEU A 260 -13.56 2.10 -27.91
CA LEU A 260 -14.84 1.45 -28.20
C LEU A 260 -14.92 -0.02 -27.74
N GLY A 261 -13.84 -0.59 -27.20
CA GLY A 261 -13.81 -1.94 -26.63
C GLY A 261 -13.47 -3.03 -27.65
N GLN A 262 -13.00 -2.67 -28.83
CA GLN A 262 -12.60 -3.64 -29.84
C GLN A 262 -11.26 -4.29 -29.49
N ARG A 263 -11.13 -5.56 -29.84
CA ARG A 263 -9.85 -6.28 -29.77
C ARG A 263 -8.98 -5.87 -30.96
N LEU A 264 -7.69 -5.70 -30.69
CA LEU A 264 -6.68 -5.41 -31.71
C LEU A 264 -5.67 -6.57 -31.75
N ARG A 265 -4.82 -6.62 -32.78
CA ARG A 265 -3.78 -7.63 -32.87
C ARG A 265 -2.50 -7.01 -33.40
N ASN A 266 -1.41 -7.19 -32.69
CA ASN A 266 -0.05 -6.97 -33.15
C ASN A 266 0.87 -7.98 -32.43
N PRO A 267 1.52 -8.90 -33.16
CA PRO A 267 2.46 -9.87 -32.58
C PRO A 267 3.65 -9.25 -31.85
N GLU A 268 3.97 -7.98 -32.07
CA GLU A 268 5.10 -7.28 -31.43
C GLU A 268 4.79 -6.74 -30.03
N TRP A 269 3.53 -6.75 -29.60
CA TRP A 269 3.16 -6.26 -28.27
C TRP A 269 3.61 -7.23 -27.17
N PRO A 270 4.07 -6.71 -26.01
CA PRO A 270 4.51 -7.55 -24.90
C PRO A 270 3.33 -8.35 -24.35
N GLU A 271 3.49 -9.67 -24.22
CA GLU A 271 2.51 -10.54 -23.59
C GLU A 271 2.26 -10.13 -22.14
N GLY A 272 1.01 -10.25 -21.68
CA GLY A 272 0.63 -9.95 -20.30
C GLY A 272 -0.24 -8.70 -20.16
N LEU A 273 -0.42 -8.27 -18.91
CA LEU A 273 -1.15 -7.06 -18.58
C LEU A 273 -0.31 -5.83 -18.93
N ALA A 274 -0.87 -4.95 -19.75
CA ALA A 274 -0.18 -3.79 -20.28
C ALA A 274 -0.95 -2.49 -20.06
N GLY A 275 -0.23 -1.41 -19.81
CA GLY A 275 -0.75 -0.05 -19.99
C GLY A 275 -0.85 0.27 -21.48
N VAL A 276 -2.00 0.78 -21.90
CA VAL A 276 -2.30 1.15 -23.29
C VAL A 276 -2.28 2.66 -23.40
N PHE A 277 -1.52 3.18 -24.36
CA PHE A 277 -1.24 4.61 -24.55
C PHE A 277 -1.49 5.04 -25.99
N GLY A 278 -1.83 6.31 -26.19
CA GLY A 278 -1.76 6.95 -27.51
C GLY A 278 -0.32 7.29 -27.90
N LEU A 279 -0.12 7.68 -29.16
CA LEU A 279 1.18 8.20 -29.65
C LEU A 279 1.62 9.48 -28.91
N ASP A 280 0.66 10.24 -28.38
CA ASP A 280 0.86 11.42 -27.54
C ASP A 280 1.29 11.10 -26.10
N GLY A 281 1.37 9.81 -25.75
CA GLY A 281 1.72 9.33 -24.42
C GLY A 281 0.56 9.37 -23.41
N VAL A 282 -0.64 9.78 -23.81
CA VAL A 282 -1.82 9.80 -22.94
C VAL A 282 -2.24 8.35 -22.64
N PRO A 283 -2.45 7.98 -21.36
CA PRO A 283 -2.93 6.65 -21.02
C PRO A 283 -4.40 6.49 -21.45
N LEU A 284 -4.67 5.47 -22.25
CA LEU A 284 -6.01 5.10 -22.73
C LEU A 284 -6.67 4.03 -21.85
N GLY A 285 -5.86 3.25 -21.12
CA GLY A 285 -6.36 2.20 -20.24
C GLY A 285 -5.36 1.09 -19.97
N LEU A 286 -5.92 -0.06 -19.61
CA LEU A 286 -5.25 -1.33 -19.45
C LEU A 286 -5.80 -2.33 -20.46
N GLY A 287 -4.92 -3.17 -20.99
CA GLY A 287 -5.26 -4.28 -21.85
C GLY A 287 -4.48 -5.54 -21.48
N GLN A 288 -5.07 -6.69 -21.81
CA GLN A 288 -4.40 -7.98 -21.73
C GLN A 288 -3.93 -8.34 -23.13
N VAL A 289 -2.63 -8.55 -23.29
CA VAL A 289 -2.04 -9.08 -24.52
C VAL A 289 -1.88 -10.59 -24.34
N GLU A 290 -2.49 -11.35 -25.24
CA GLU A 290 -2.33 -12.80 -25.34
C GLU A 290 -1.05 -13.15 -26.12
N ALA A 291 -0.56 -14.38 -25.98
CA ALA A 291 0.63 -14.88 -26.69
C ALA A 291 0.57 -14.74 -28.23
N ASP A 292 -0.63 -14.66 -28.82
CA ASP A 292 -0.84 -14.48 -30.26
C ASP A 292 -0.89 -12.99 -30.71
N GLY A 293 -0.51 -12.07 -29.80
CA GLY A 293 -0.50 -10.62 -30.01
C GLY A 293 -1.87 -9.95 -29.93
N ARG A 294 -2.93 -10.69 -29.55
CA ARG A 294 -4.27 -10.11 -29.41
C ARG A 294 -4.38 -9.28 -28.14
N LEU A 295 -4.65 -7.99 -28.29
CA LEU A 295 -4.95 -7.06 -27.21
C LEU A 295 -6.45 -7.03 -26.91
N SER A 296 -6.82 -7.39 -25.69
CA SER A 296 -8.19 -7.28 -25.16
C SER A 296 -8.29 -6.16 -24.13
N PRO A 297 -9.16 -5.15 -24.32
CA PRO A 297 -9.37 -4.08 -23.34
C PRO A 297 -9.86 -4.63 -22.00
N GLN A 298 -9.19 -4.28 -20.90
CA GLN A 298 -9.58 -4.68 -19.54
C GLN A 298 -10.26 -3.51 -18.82
N ARG A 299 -9.65 -2.33 -18.90
CA ARG A 299 -10.11 -1.15 -18.18
C ARG A 299 -9.71 0.11 -18.92
N ARG A 300 -10.67 0.84 -19.47
CA ARG A 300 -10.41 2.08 -20.23
C ARG A 300 -10.48 3.30 -19.33
N PHE A 301 -9.71 4.33 -19.65
CA PHE A 301 -9.81 5.64 -19.00
C PHE A 301 -10.64 6.60 -19.87
N ASN A 302 -11.43 7.43 -19.20
CA ASN A 302 -12.25 8.48 -19.79
C ASN A 302 -11.64 9.82 -19.37
N LEU A 303 -10.48 10.15 -19.95
CA LEU A 303 -9.72 11.37 -19.69
C LEU A 303 -10.13 12.52 -20.63
#